data_AF-A0A0F9CVU6-F1
#
_entry.id   AF-A0A0F9CVU6-F1
#
_cell.length_a   1.000
_cell.length_b   1.000
_cell.length_c   1.000
_cell.angle_alpha   90.00
_cell.angle_beta   90.00
_cell.angle_gamma   90.00
#
_symmetry.space_group_name_H-M   'P 1'
#
loop_
_entity.id
_entity.type
_entity.pdbx_description
1 polymer ?
#
loop_
_entity_poly.entity_id
_entity_poly.type
_entity_poly.pdbx_seq_one_letter_code
_entity_poly.pdbx_strand_id
1 'polypeptide(L)' 'MEATKEQVQAWVREEQERIDTEKQEACDHMVSGTLNEDKSVTCSDCKKVLIFDPNESASTGEVPKAATAFFKSVGK' A
#
# COMPACT_ATOMS: atom_id res chain seq x y z
N MET A 1 -34.54 4.89 24.05
CA MET A 1 -33.47 5.85 24.40
C MET A 1 -32.99 6.44 23.09
N GLU A 2 -33.17 7.73 22.89
CA GLU A 2 -32.70 8.43 21.70
C GLU A 2 -31.21 8.74 21.90
N ALA A 3 -30.35 8.32 20.97
CA ALA A 3 -28.92 8.61 21.07
C ALA A 3 -28.71 10.12 21.06
N THR A 4 -27.90 10.64 21.98
CA THR A 4 -27.61 12.06 22.01
C THR A 4 -26.76 12.45 20.79
N LYS A 5 -26.86 13.71 20.37
CA LYS A 5 -26.06 14.24 19.25
C LYS A 5 -24.56 13.96 19.42
N GLU A 6 -24.07 14.02 20.65
CA GLU A 6 -22.67 13.75 21.00
C GLU A 6 -22.31 12.27 20.80
N GLN A 7 -23.20 11.35 21.16
CA GLN A 7 -23.00 9.91 20.93
C GLN A 7 -22.98 9.58 19.42
N VAL A 8 -23.84 10.21 18.63
CA VAL A 8 -23.84 10.04 17.17
C VAL A 8 -22.55 10.59 16.55
N GLN A 9 -22.06 11.72 17.02
CA GLN A 9 -20.79 12.30 16.52
C GLN A 9 -19.56 11.49 16.91
N ALA A 10 -19.56 10.86 18.09
CA ALA A 10 -18.50 9.94 18.49
C ALA A 10 -18.51 8.72 17.57
N TRP A 11 -19.67 8.09 17.37
CA TRP A 11 -19.82 6.94 16.49
C TRP A 11 -19.40 7.23 15.04
N VAL A 12 -19.81 8.38 14.49
CA VAL A 12 -19.39 8.77 13.13
C VAL A 12 -17.88 8.96 13.02
N ARG A 13 -17.22 9.47 14.07
CA ARG A 13 -15.76 9.61 14.09
C ARG A 13 -15.07 8.25 14.11
N GLU A 14 -15.49 7.38 15.03
CA GLU A 14 -14.95 6.02 15.16
C GLU A 14 -15.14 5.22 13.86
N GLU A 15 -16.31 5.33 13.25
CA GLU A 15 -16.63 4.66 11.98
C GLU A 15 -15.81 5.22 10.82
N GLN A 16 -15.61 6.54 10.78
CA GLN A 16 -14.78 7.18 9.75
C GLN A 16 -13.31 6.75 9.88
N GLU A 17 -12.77 6.68 11.09
CA GLU A 17 -11.42 6.17 11.36
C GLU A 17 -11.24 4.71 10.89
N ARG A 18 -12.26 3.88 11.09
CA ARG A 18 -12.26 2.50 10.59
C ARG A 18 -12.25 2.45 9.07
N ILE A 19 -13.15 3.19 8.42
CA ILE A 19 -13.22 3.28 6.96
C ILE A 19 -11.91 3.78 6.37
N ASP A 20 -11.28 4.79 6.98
CA ASP A 20 -10.00 5.31 6.52
C ASP A 20 -8.88 4.29 6.68
N THR A 21 -8.89 3.48 7.75
CA THR A 21 -7.96 2.35 7.91
C THR A 21 -8.15 1.31 6.82
N GLU A 22 -9.39 0.86 6.60
CA GLU A 22 -9.71 -0.15 5.57
C GLU A 22 -9.34 0.33 4.16
N LYS A 23 -9.56 1.63 3.86
CA LYS A 23 -9.13 2.22 2.58
C LYS A 23 -7.62 2.24 2.41
N GLN A 24 -6.87 2.48 3.49
CA GLN A 24 -5.41 2.49 3.46
C GLN A 24 -4.84 1.07 3.30
N GLU A 25 -5.49 0.06 3.89
CA GLU A 25 -5.14 -1.35 3.70
C GLU A 25 -5.48 -1.84 2.28
N ALA A 26 -6.63 -1.42 1.74
CA ALA A 26 -7.03 -1.73 0.36
C ALA A 26 -6.21 -0.97 -0.70
N CYS A 27 -5.49 0.08 -0.31
CA CYS A 27 -4.56 0.75 -1.18
C CYS A 27 -3.35 -0.15 -1.40
N ASP A 28 -3.42 -1.01 -2.41
CA ASP A 28 -2.39 -1.99 -2.77
C ASP A 28 -1.07 -1.34 -3.23
N HIS A 29 -1.03 0.00 -3.34
CA HIS A 29 0.13 0.82 -3.72
C HIS A 29 0.84 0.40 -5.04
N MET A 30 0.23 -0.49 -5.83
CA MET A 30 0.78 -1.01 -7.09
C MET A 30 0.58 -0.08 -8.30
N VAL A 31 -0.32 0.91 -8.20
CA VAL A 31 -0.87 1.56 -9.40
C VAL A 31 -0.22 2.91 -9.70
N SER A 32 -0.05 3.79 -8.70
CA SER A 32 0.35 5.19 -8.97
C SER A 32 0.90 5.92 -7.75
N GLY A 33 1.98 6.69 -7.96
CA GLY A 33 2.56 7.57 -6.96
C GLY A 33 3.50 8.62 -7.55
N THR A 34 3.73 9.68 -6.80
CA THR A 34 4.68 10.75 -7.12
C THR A 34 6.01 10.47 -6.42
N LEU A 35 7.11 10.44 -7.17
CA LEU A 35 8.45 10.34 -6.61
C LEU A 35 8.89 11.73 -6.09
N ASN A 36 9.23 11.81 -4.81
CA ASN A 36 9.73 13.03 -4.18
C ASN A 36 11.26 13.14 -4.28
N GLU A 37 11.79 14.33 -4.00
CA GLU A 37 13.23 14.62 -4.06
C GLU A 37 14.05 13.79 -3.06
N ASP A 38 13.44 13.40 -1.94
CA ASP A 38 14.00 12.54 -0.90
C ASP A 38 13.96 11.03 -1.25
N LYS A 39 13.54 10.68 -2.47
CA LYS A 39 13.37 9.31 -2.99
C LYS A 39 12.25 8.50 -2.34
N SER A 40 11.38 9.12 -1.54
CA SER A 40 10.11 8.52 -1.17
C SER A 40 9.09 8.58 -2.31
N VAL A 41 8.13 7.67 -2.30
CA VAL A 41 7.00 7.66 -3.24
C VAL A 41 5.73 7.99 -2.48
N THR A 42 5.09 9.11 -2.80
CA THR A 42 3.77 9.43 -2.26
C THR A 42 2.69 8.81 -3.13
N CYS A 43 1.87 7.93 -2.57
CA CYS A 43 0.72 7.39 -3.30
C CYS A 43 -0.27 8.49 -3.66
N SER A 44 -0.73 8.53 -4.92
CA SER A 44 -1.64 9.58 -5.39
C SER A 44 -3.05 9.46 -4.82
N ASP A 45 -3.47 8.23 -4.49
CA ASP A 45 -4.81 7.91 -4.01
C ASP A 45 -4.94 8.12 -2.50
N CYS A 46 -4.01 7.56 -1.72
CA CYS A 46 -4.09 7.55 -0.26
C CYS A 46 -3.18 8.60 0.41
N LYS A 47 -2.35 9.31 -0.38
CA LYS A 47 -1.37 10.33 0.05
C LYS A 47 -0.32 9.84 1.04
N LYS A 48 -0.21 8.53 1.24
CA LYS A 48 0.79 7.92 2.11
C LYS A 48 2.16 7.99 1.46
N VAL A 49 3.18 8.32 2.25
CA VAL A 49 4.58 8.32 1.84
C VAL A 49 5.13 6.92 2.04
N LEU A 50 5.56 6.30 0.96
CA LEU A 50 6.19 4.99 0.91
C LEU A 50 7.69 5.20 0.82
N ILE A 51 8.41 4.75 1.85
CA ILE A 51 9.87 4.79 1.88
C ILE A 51 10.35 3.40 1.46
N PHE A 52 11.15 3.34 0.40
CA PHE A 52 11.81 2.10 0.01
C PHE A 52 12.97 1.86 0.99
N ASP A 53 12.76 1.04 2.02
CA ASP A 53 13.84 0.59 2.89
C ASP A 53 14.49 -0.66 2.29
N PRO A 54 15.74 -0.60 1.81
CA PRO A 54 16.42 -1.74 1.20
C PRO A 54 16.87 -2.81 2.21
N ASN A 55 16.68 -2.59 3.52
CA ASN A 55 16.99 -3.54 4.59
C ASN A 55 15.71 -4.23 5.11
N GLU A 56 14.55 -3.62 4.89
CA GLU A 56 13.25 -4.27 5.02
C GLU A 56 12.99 -5.14 3.77
N SER A 57 13.57 -6.34 3.80
CA SER A 57 13.37 -7.39 2.80
C SER A 57 11.90 -7.53 2.41
N ALA A 58 11.64 -7.33 1.12
CA ALA A 58 10.37 -7.54 0.44
C ALA A 58 9.56 -8.71 1.03
N SER A 59 8.50 -8.35 1.74
CA SER A 59 7.44 -9.27 2.13
C SER A 59 6.66 -9.69 0.87
N THR A 60 7.01 -10.87 0.36
CA THR A 60 6.17 -11.78 -0.44
C THR A 60 5.58 -11.25 -1.75
N GLY A 61 6.42 -11.07 -2.76
CA GLY A 61 6.03 -11.29 -4.15
C GLY A 61 6.79 -12.51 -4.67
N GLU A 62 6.18 -13.69 -4.61
CA GLU A 62 6.78 -14.90 -5.19
C GLU A 62 7.05 -14.68 -6.69
N VAL A 63 8.31 -14.63 -7.06
CA VAL A 63 8.72 -14.63 -8.47
C VAL A 63 8.32 -16.00 -9.04
N PRO A 64 7.47 -16.09 -10.08
CA PRO A 64 7.15 -17.38 -10.66
C PRO A 64 8.45 -18.01 -11.19
N LYS A 65 8.73 -19.22 -10.70
CA LYS A 65 9.92 -20.05 -10.95
C LYS A 65 10.00 -20.58 -12.40
N ALA A 66 9.61 -19.78 -13.39
CA ALA A 66 9.54 -20.15 -14.80
C ALA A 66 10.44 -19.32 -15.73
N ALA A 67 11.24 -18.38 -15.21
CA ALA A 67 12.12 -17.54 -16.04
C ALA A 67 13.60 -17.99 -16.09
N THR A 68 13.98 -19.07 -15.40
CA THR A 68 15.41 -19.49 -15.30
C THR A 68 15.75 -20.67 -16.22
N ALA A 69 15.32 -20.65 -17.49
CA ALA A 69 15.65 -21.73 -18.43
C ALA A 69 15.80 -21.34 -19.92
N PHE A 70 16.12 -20.08 -20.27
CA PHE A 70 16.29 -19.72 -21.70
C PHE A 70 17.72 -19.32 -22.13
N PHE A 71 18.63 -18.97 -21.20
CA PHE A 71 19.93 -18.39 -21.58
C PHE A 71 21.13 -19.36 -21.55
N LYS A 72 20.94 -20.65 -21.87
CA LYS A 72 22.05 -21.63 -21.83
C LYS A 72 22.19 -22.57 -23.04
N SER A 73 21.75 -22.19 -24.25
CA SER A 73 21.84 -23.12 -25.39
C SER A 73 22.06 -22.53 -26.80
N VAL A 74 22.62 -21.33 -26.98
CA VAL A 74 23.10 -20.94 -28.33
C VAL A 74 24.43 -20.19 -28.24
N GLY A 75 25.50 -20.92 -28.49
CA GLY A 75 26.87 -20.40 -28.53
C GLY A 75 27.82 -21.57 -28.82
N LYS A 76 27.73 -22.03 -30.06
CA LYS A 76 28.57 -23.06 -30.67
C LYS A 76 29.98 -22.56 -30.91
#